data_AF-A0A960UZ10-F1
#
_entry.id   AF-A0A960UZ10-F1
#
_cell.length_a   1.000
_cell.length_b   1.000
_cell.length_c   1.000
_cell.angle_alpha   90.00
_cell.angle_beta   90.00
_cell.angle_gamma   90.00
#
_symmetry.space_group_name_H-M   'P 1'
#
loop_
_entity.id
_entity.type
_entity.pdbx_description
1 polymer ?
#
loop_
_entity_poly.entity_id
_entity_poly.type
_entity_poly.pdbx_seq_one_letter_code
_entity_poly.pdbx_strand_id
1 'polypeptide(L)'
;MTIQDIARFQTVEASIDSWMDFVEYALASDFYKEAVEKLGDPNRASRITLLWTYLNTFSEKDRRKAEEDPEFFLFYARGFIDELATCRYRKSGYYDRDTRSLFLGKIKAVLRAQKEDGKIIRPVRYIFLTHVVRFCSNLPFIIESYDMYKDYLFRLRSRVERPRGL
;
A
#
# COMPACT_ATOMS: atom_id res chain seq x y z
N MET A 1 -11.60 31.10 -5.52
CA MET A 1 -10.63 30.05 -5.17
C MET A 1 -9.41 30.75 -4.59
N THR A 2 -9.06 30.47 -3.34
CA THR A 2 -7.95 31.14 -2.63
C THR A 2 -6.61 30.46 -2.93
N ILE A 3 -5.48 31.13 -2.63
CA ILE A 3 -4.13 30.52 -2.74
C ILE A 3 -4.02 29.26 -1.87
N GLN A 4 -4.67 29.26 -0.70
CA GLN A 4 -4.73 28.09 0.17
C GLN A 4 -5.52 26.95 -0.46
N ASP A 5 -6.60 27.24 -1.21
CA ASP A 5 -7.35 26.21 -1.94
C ASP A 5 -6.48 25.59 -3.03
N ILE A 6 -5.77 26.40 -3.81
CA ILE A 6 -4.88 25.91 -4.88
C ILE A 6 -3.82 24.96 -4.31
N ALA A 7 -3.19 25.33 -3.20
CA ALA A 7 -2.19 24.48 -2.54
C ALA A 7 -2.77 23.16 -2.02
N ARG A 8 -4.00 23.17 -1.48
CA ARG A 8 -4.72 21.95 -1.06
C ARG A 8 -4.99 21.03 -2.25
N PHE A 9 -5.49 21.59 -3.35
CA PHE A 9 -5.77 20.83 -4.58
C PHE A 9 -4.51 20.17 -5.12
N GLN A 10 -3.42 20.92 -5.25
CA GLN A 10 -2.13 20.40 -5.73
C GLN A 10 -1.58 19.29 -4.84
N THR A 11 -1.70 19.43 -3.51
CA THR A 11 -1.25 18.40 -2.55
C THR A 11 -2.03 17.10 -2.71
N VAL A 12 -3.36 17.21 -2.84
CA VAL A 12 -4.22 16.04 -3.06
C VAL A 12 -3.90 15.37 -4.40
N GLU A 13 -3.73 16.14 -5.47
CA GLU A 13 -3.40 15.60 -6.80
C GLU A 13 -2.06 14.89 -6.80
N ALA A 14 -1.00 15.52 -6.30
CA ALA A 14 0.32 14.90 -6.19
C ALA A 14 0.31 13.60 -5.37
N SER A 15 -0.51 13.54 -4.31
CA SER A 15 -0.66 12.33 -3.49
C SER A 15 -1.32 11.20 -4.29
N ILE A 16 -2.36 11.50 -5.06
CA ILE A 16 -3.06 10.52 -5.89
C ILE A 16 -2.18 10.05 -7.05
N ASP A 17 -1.44 10.95 -7.70
CA ASP A 17 -0.52 10.58 -8.79
C ASP A 17 0.59 9.66 -8.26
N SER A 18 1.14 9.97 -7.09
CA SER A 18 2.12 9.11 -6.42
C SER A 18 1.57 7.72 -6.11
N TRP A 19 0.29 7.61 -5.72
CA TRP A 19 -0.36 6.31 -5.52
C TRP A 19 -0.50 5.53 -6.82
N MET A 20 -0.83 6.21 -7.92
CA MET A 20 -0.95 5.57 -9.22
C MET A 20 0.40 5.02 -9.68
N ASP A 21 1.46 5.81 -9.58
CA ASP A 21 2.82 5.38 -9.93
C ASP A 21 3.28 4.20 -9.06
N PHE A 22 3.01 4.27 -7.75
CA PHE A 22 3.31 3.19 -6.82
C PHE A 22 2.56 1.88 -7.18
N VAL A 23 1.28 1.99 -7.57
CA VAL A 23 0.48 0.85 -8.00
C VAL A 23 0.99 0.26 -9.30
N GLU A 24 1.34 1.08 -10.30
CA GLU A 24 1.88 0.58 -11.57
C GLU A 24 3.23 -0.10 -11.38
N TYR A 25 4.11 0.47 -10.54
CA TYR A 25 5.38 -0.17 -10.19
C TYR A 25 5.14 -1.53 -9.51
N ALA A 26 4.24 -1.59 -8.53
CA ALA A 26 3.92 -2.82 -7.82
C ALA A 26 3.34 -3.89 -8.75
N LEU A 27 2.42 -3.50 -9.65
CA LEU A 27 1.82 -4.35 -10.68
C LEU A 27 2.86 -4.95 -11.64
N ALA A 28 3.86 -4.16 -12.02
CA ALA A 28 4.89 -4.57 -12.96
C ALA A 28 5.99 -5.45 -12.31
N SER A 29 6.08 -5.45 -10.99
CA SER A 29 7.15 -6.12 -10.25
C SER A 29 7.17 -7.64 -10.44
N ASP A 30 8.37 -8.22 -10.50
CA ASP A 30 8.52 -9.69 -10.51
C ASP A 30 8.06 -10.32 -9.20
N PHE A 31 8.14 -9.57 -8.09
CA PHE A 31 7.58 -9.99 -6.81
C PHE A 31 6.08 -10.26 -6.91
N TYR A 32 5.31 -9.39 -7.56
CA TYR A 32 3.87 -9.60 -7.73
C TYR A 32 3.57 -10.85 -8.56
N LYS A 33 4.28 -11.04 -9.68
CA LYS A 33 4.12 -12.21 -10.55
C LYS A 33 4.37 -13.51 -9.77
N GLU A 34 5.47 -13.56 -9.02
CA GLU A 34 5.82 -14.70 -8.17
C GLU A 34 4.79 -14.92 -7.05
N ALA A 35 4.35 -13.85 -6.39
CA ALA A 35 3.36 -13.92 -5.32
C ALA A 35 2.02 -14.46 -5.81
N VAL A 36 1.55 -14.04 -6.99
CA VAL A 36 0.32 -14.56 -7.61
C VAL A 36 0.47 -16.06 -7.90
N GLU A 37 1.58 -16.47 -8.50
CA GLU A 37 1.84 -17.88 -8.83
C GLU A 37 1.85 -18.76 -7.57
N LYS A 38 2.53 -18.32 -6.51
CA LYS A 38 2.70 -19.12 -5.29
C LYS A 38 1.48 -19.10 -4.36
N LEU A 39 0.75 -17.99 -4.30
CA LEU A 39 -0.40 -17.85 -3.40
C LEU A 39 -1.73 -18.26 -4.07
N GLY A 40 -1.82 -18.21 -5.40
CA GLY A 40 -3.06 -18.45 -6.14
C GLY A 40 -4.18 -17.44 -5.85
N ASP A 41 -3.89 -16.36 -5.12
CA ASP A 41 -4.86 -15.34 -4.70
C ASP A 41 -4.34 -13.92 -5.00
N PRO A 42 -4.85 -13.26 -6.06
CA PRO A 42 -4.47 -11.89 -6.42
C PRO A 42 -4.72 -10.85 -5.31
N ASN A 43 -5.70 -11.07 -4.42
CA ASN A 43 -5.92 -10.16 -3.29
C ASN A 43 -4.76 -10.26 -2.30
N ARG A 44 -4.38 -11.48 -1.89
CA ARG A 44 -3.23 -11.67 -1.00
C ARG A 44 -1.93 -11.20 -1.64
N ALA A 45 -1.71 -11.58 -2.90
CA ALA A 45 -0.51 -11.21 -3.65
C ALA A 45 -0.35 -9.69 -3.77
N SER A 46 -1.40 -8.95 -4.15
CA SER A 46 -1.33 -7.49 -4.25
C SER A 46 -1.10 -6.81 -2.90
N ARG A 47 -1.69 -7.34 -1.81
CA ARG A 47 -1.51 -6.83 -0.44
C ARG A 47 -0.04 -6.92 0.00
N ILE A 48 0.57 -8.10 -0.12
CA ILE A 48 1.98 -8.28 0.27
C ILE A 48 2.93 -7.58 -0.70
N THR A 49 2.55 -7.43 -1.97
CA THR A 49 3.36 -6.68 -2.96
C THR A 49 3.40 -5.20 -2.59
N LEU A 50 2.27 -4.58 -2.25
CA LEU A 50 2.27 -3.17 -1.84
C LEU A 50 3.15 -2.94 -0.61
N LEU A 51 3.09 -3.84 0.37
CA LEU A 51 3.94 -3.77 1.54
C LEU A 51 5.43 -3.95 1.18
N TRP A 52 5.75 -4.94 0.36
CA TRP A 52 7.10 -5.16 -0.16
C TRP A 52 7.62 -3.92 -0.90
N THR A 53 6.82 -3.33 -1.79
CA THR A 53 7.21 -2.13 -2.53
C THR A 53 7.51 -0.98 -1.57
N TYR A 54 6.69 -0.79 -0.54
CA TYR A 54 6.94 0.26 0.45
C TYR A 54 8.24 0.01 1.24
N LEU A 55 8.45 -1.22 1.73
CA LEU A 55 9.67 -1.57 2.46
C LEU A 55 10.94 -1.43 1.60
N ASN A 56 10.85 -1.50 0.27
CA ASN A 56 11.97 -1.24 -0.64
C ASN A 56 12.32 0.24 -0.80
N THR A 57 11.51 1.17 -0.29
CA THR A 57 11.88 2.58 -0.22
C THR A 57 12.87 2.86 0.93
N PHE A 58 13.01 1.92 1.87
CA PHE A 58 13.89 2.07 3.02
C PHE A 58 15.33 1.70 2.68
N SER A 59 16.26 2.17 3.52
CA SER A 59 17.63 1.66 3.49
C SER A 59 17.63 0.14 3.74
N GLU A 60 18.63 -0.58 3.21
CA GLU A 60 18.71 -2.02 3.42
C GLU A 60 18.72 -2.40 4.91
N LYS A 61 19.41 -1.59 5.73
CA LYS A 61 19.48 -1.76 7.19
C LYS A 61 18.11 -1.65 7.82
N ASP A 62 17.33 -0.62 7.47
CA ASP A 62 16.01 -0.39 8.04
C ASP A 62 14.99 -1.40 7.54
N ARG A 63 15.10 -1.83 6.27
CA ARG A 63 14.27 -2.91 5.72
C ARG A 63 14.50 -4.22 6.48
N ARG A 64 15.75 -4.64 6.68
CA ARG A 64 16.07 -5.86 7.44
C ARG A 64 15.55 -5.77 8.86
N LYS A 65 15.77 -4.63 9.52
CA LYS A 65 15.25 -4.40 10.87
C LYS A 65 13.72 -4.44 10.91
N ALA A 66 13.04 -3.84 9.93
CA ALA A 66 11.58 -3.90 9.81
C ALA A 66 11.05 -5.31 9.55
N GLU A 67 11.87 -6.19 8.95
CA GLU A 67 11.52 -7.60 8.79
C GLU A 67 11.80 -8.43 10.04
N GLU A 68 12.79 -8.09 10.86
CA GLU A 68 13.23 -8.88 12.02
C GLU A 68 12.59 -8.44 13.34
N ASP A 69 12.22 -7.16 13.45
CA ASP A 69 11.72 -6.51 14.67
C ASP A 69 10.27 -6.03 14.47
N PRO A 70 9.27 -6.74 15.02
CA PRO A 70 7.87 -6.37 14.91
C PRO A 70 7.51 -5.02 15.56
N GLU A 71 8.22 -4.61 16.62
CA GLU A 71 7.97 -3.32 17.27
C GLU A 71 8.46 -2.18 16.37
N PHE A 72 9.62 -2.37 15.74
CA PHE A 72 10.14 -1.45 14.75
C PHE A 72 9.23 -1.35 13.52
N PHE A 73 8.69 -2.47 13.04
CA PHE A 73 7.66 -2.45 12.00
C PHE A 73 6.40 -1.69 12.44
N LEU A 74 5.89 -1.93 13.65
CA LEU A 74 4.71 -1.25 14.16
C LEU A 74 4.90 0.27 14.26
N PHE A 75 6.09 0.72 14.64
CA PHE A 75 6.47 2.13 14.61
C PHE A 75 6.36 2.69 13.19
N TYR A 76 6.91 2.01 12.18
CA TYR A 76 6.76 2.41 10.78
C TYR A 76 5.33 2.35 10.28
N ALA A 77 4.56 1.30 10.58
CA ALA A 77 3.18 1.16 10.14
C ALA A 77 2.30 2.33 10.61
N ARG A 78 2.60 2.90 11.79
CA ARG A 78 1.96 4.12 12.28
C ARG A 78 2.39 5.35 11.47
N GLY A 79 3.67 5.48 11.12
CA GLY A 79 4.18 6.55 10.25
C GLY A 79 3.73 6.45 8.79
N PHE A 80 3.55 5.23 8.27
CA PHE A 80 3.15 4.96 6.90
C PHE A 80 1.77 5.52 6.55
N ILE A 81 0.84 5.48 7.51
CA ILE A 81 -0.48 6.09 7.38
C ILE A 81 -0.33 7.61 7.18
N ASP A 82 0.57 8.24 7.93
CA ASP A 82 0.81 9.67 7.89
C ASP A 82 1.55 10.08 6.59
N GLU A 83 2.44 9.22 6.08
CA GLU A 83 3.19 9.43 4.83
C GLU A 83 2.34 9.25 3.57
N LEU A 84 1.58 8.16 3.45
CA LEU A 84 0.75 7.92 2.26
C LEU A 84 -0.51 8.78 2.23
N ALA A 85 -0.97 9.25 3.38
CA ALA A 85 -2.11 10.13 3.48
C ALA A 85 -1.73 11.38 4.26
N THR A 86 -0.79 12.18 3.71
CA THR A 86 -0.38 13.50 4.22
C THR A 86 -1.56 14.43 4.55
N CYS A 87 -2.70 14.21 3.88
CA CYS A 87 -3.97 14.88 4.05
C CYS A 87 -4.82 14.35 5.24
N ARG A 88 -4.32 13.38 6.01
CA ARG A 88 -5.00 12.72 7.13
C ARG A 88 -4.14 12.78 8.39
N TYR A 89 -4.81 13.16 9.48
CA TYR A 89 -4.40 13.04 10.88
C TYR A 89 -3.12 13.78 11.31
N ARG A 90 -3.14 15.12 11.28
CA ARG A 90 -2.28 15.85 12.23
C ARG A 90 -2.72 15.53 13.66
N LYS A 91 -1.80 14.99 14.47
CA LYS A 91 -1.96 14.83 15.94
C LYS A 91 -2.31 16.14 16.65
N SER A 92 -2.04 17.29 16.06
CA SER A 92 -2.29 18.62 16.63
C SER A 92 -3.74 19.14 16.51
N GLY A 93 -4.69 18.32 16.06
CA GLY A 93 -6.12 18.55 16.31
C GLY A 93 -6.87 19.49 15.36
N TYR A 94 -6.22 20.09 14.36
CA TYR A 94 -6.93 20.83 13.31
C TYR A 94 -7.26 19.92 12.11
N TYR A 95 -8.48 19.37 12.16
CA TYR A 95 -9.07 18.49 11.16
C TYR A 95 -9.50 19.31 9.92
N ASP A 96 -8.71 19.26 8.83
CA ASP A 96 -9.10 19.88 7.55
C ASP A 96 -10.15 19.00 6.84
N ARG A 97 -11.42 19.31 7.11
CA ARG A 97 -12.57 18.61 6.54
C ARG A 97 -12.62 18.74 5.01
N ASP A 98 -12.20 19.88 4.48
CA ASP A 98 -12.32 20.19 3.06
C ASP A 98 -11.28 19.43 2.24
N THR A 99 -10.02 19.40 2.70
CA THR A 99 -8.96 18.59 2.08
C THR A 99 -9.32 17.10 2.15
N ARG A 100 -9.87 16.61 3.27
CA ARG A 100 -10.34 15.21 3.37
C ARG A 100 -11.47 14.92 2.40
N SER A 101 -12.44 15.82 2.27
CA SER A 101 -13.57 15.67 1.34
C SER A 101 -13.07 15.59 -0.10
N LEU A 102 -12.17 16.49 -0.48
CA LEU A 102 -11.53 16.52 -1.78
C LEU A 102 -10.76 15.22 -2.06
N PHE A 103 -9.94 14.78 -1.12
CA PHE A 103 -9.17 13.54 -1.20
C PHE A 103 -10.06 12.32 -1.42
N LEU A 104 -11.13 12.18 -0.60
CA LEU A 104 -12.10 11.10 -0.76
C LEU A 104 -12.85 11.18 -2.09
N GLY A 105 -13.15 12.39 -2.58
CA GLY A 105 -13.75 12.62 -3.88
C GLY A 105 -12.85 12.11 -5.02
N LYS A 106 -11.56 12.43 -4.98
CA LYS A 106 -10.57 11.98 -5.98
C LYS A 106 -10.35 10.46 -5.92
N ILE A 107 -10.24 9.86 -4.74
CA ILE A 107 -10.18 8.39 -4.58
C ILE A 107 -11.39 7.73 -5.24
N LYS A 108 -12.61 8.24 -4.99
CA LYS A 108 -13.83 7.72 -5.61
C LYS A 108 -13.79 7.85 -7.13
N ALA A 109 -13.29 8.97 -7.66
CA ALA A 109 -13.14 9.17 -9.10
C ALA A 109 -12.15 8.17 -9.72
N VAL A 110 -10.99 7.97 -9.11
CA VAL A 110 -9.97 6.99 -9.54
C VAL A 110 -10.54 5.57 -9.54
N LEU A 111 -11.24 5.16 -8.49
CA LEU A 111 -11.88 3.84 -8.40
C LEU A 111 -13.03 3.68 -9.41
N ARG A 112 -13.78 4.75 -9.69
CA ARG A 112 -14.82 4.76 -10.73
C ARG A 112 -14.23 4.65 -12.13
N ALA A 113 -13.08 5.25 -12.40
CA ALA A 113 -12.39 5.14 -13.68
C ALA A 113 -11.91 3.70 -13.99
N GLN A 114 -11.89 2.81 -12.99
CA GLN A 114 -11.65 1.38 -13.19
C GLN A 114 -12.93 0.59 -13.48
N LYS A 115 -14.08 1.27 -13.66
CA LYS A 115 -15.38 0.66 -13.91
C LYS A 115 -16.02 1.22 -15.18
N GLU A 116 -16.75 0.36 -15.88
CA GLU A 116 -17.58 0.69 -17.04
C GLU A 116 -18.92 -0.02 -16.86
N ASP A 117 -20.04 0.71 -16.97
CA ASP A 117 -21.40 0.21 -16.72
C ASP A 117 -21.56 -0.55 -15.38
N GLY A 118 -20.85 -0.07 -14.35
CA GLY A 118 -20.85 -0.69 -13.02
C GLY A 118 -19.97 -1.94 -12.86
N LYS A 119 -19.38 -2.45 -13.96
CA LYS A 119 -18.45 -3.59 -13.96
C LYS A 119 -17.01 -3.13 -13.86
N ILE A 120 -16.15 -3.88 -13.17
CA ILE A 120 -14.72 -3.56 -13.04
C ILE A 120 -14.00 -4.01 -14.32
N ILE A 121 -13.42 -3.07 -15.06
CA ILE A 121 -12.71 -3.35 -16.33
C ILE A 121 -11.24 -3.70 -16.13
N ARG A 122 -10.64 -3.28 -15.00
CA ARG A 122 -9.23 -3.55 -14.65
C ARG A 122 -9.17 -4.15 -13.23
N PRO A 123 -9.53 -5.45 -13.06
CA PRO A 123 -9.76 -6.05 -11.75
C PRO A 123 -8.53 -6.00 -10.85
N VAL A 124 -7.35 -6.28 -11.39
CA VAL A 124 -6.10 -6.27 -10.60
C VAL A 124 -5.76 -4.87 -10.11
N ARG A 125 -5.75 -3.88 -11.01
CA ARG A 125 -5.49 -2.48 -10.64
C ARG A 125 -6.50 -1.97 -9.61
N TYR A 126 -7.77 -2.34 -9.76
CA TYR A 126 -8.81 -2.00 -8.80
C TYR A 126 -8.55 -2.57 -7.39
N ILE A 127 -8.06 -3.82 -7.31
CA ILE A 127 -7.65 -4.46 -6.05
C ILE A 127 -6.49 -3.68 -5.42
N PHE A 128 -5.42 -3.40 -6.17
CA PHE A 128 -4.28 -2.62 -5.69
C PHE A 128 -4.70 -1.25 -5.13
N LEU A 129 -5.50 -0.49 -5.88
CA LEU A 129 -5.98 0.82 -5.45
C LEU A 129 -6.83 0.72 -4.17
N THR A 130 -7.64 -0.33 -4.05
CA THR A 130 -8.44 -0.58 -2.84
C THR A 130 -7.54 -0.88 -1.65
N HIS A 131 -6.45 -1.64 -1.83
CA HIS A 131 -5.47 -1.89 -0.78
C HIS A 131 -4.72 -0.64 -0.37
N VAL A 132 -4.28 0.23 -1.30
CA VAL A 132 -3.67 1.53 -0.96
C VAL A 132 -4.60 2.34 -0.05
N VAL A 133 -5.89 2.42 -0.38
CA VAL A 133 -6.89 3.08 0.47
C VAL A 133 -6.96 2.46 1.88
N ARG A 134 -6.85 1.14 2.00
CA ARG A 134 -6.83 0.44 3.30
C ARG A 134 -5.55 0.71 4.08
N PHE A 135 -4.38 0.67 3.45
CA PHE A 135 -3.09 1.03 4.07
C PHE A 135 -3.10 2.45 4.61
N CYS A 136 -3.83 3.36 3.97
CA CYS A 136 -3.95 4.76 4.40
C CYS A 136 -5.00 5.01 5.51
N SER A 137 -5.73 3.99 5.94
CA SER A 137 -6.90 4.21 6.80
C SER A 137 -7.18 3.15 7.86
N ASN A 138 -6.45 2.03 7.86
CA ASN A 138 -6.73 0.89 8.70
C ASN A 138 -5.42 0.24 9.17
N LEU A 139 -4.96 0.60 10.38
CA LEU A 139 -3.74 0.04 10.98
C LEU A 139 -3.79 -1.50 11.14
N PRO A 140 -4.89 -2.12 11.64
CA PRO A 140 -5.02 -3.59 11.63
C PRO A 140 -4.76 -4.22 10.26
N PHE A 141 -5.25 -3.59 9.19
CA PHE A 141 -4.99 -4.06 7.83
C PHE A 141 -3.49 -4.03 7.49
N ILE A 142 -2.73 -3.05 7.97
CA ILE A 142 -1.28 -2.99 7.74
C ILE A 142 -0.57 -4.13 8.47
N ILE A 143 -0.92 -4.35 9.74
CA ILE A 143 -0.32 -5.39 10.59
C ILE A 143 -0.58 -6.78 10.01
N GLU A 144 -1.82 -7.09 9.67
CA GLU A 144 -2.17 -8.36 9.02
C GLU A 144 -1.48 -8.54 7.64
N SER A 145 -1.23 -7.44 6.91
CA SER A 145 -0.47 -7.50 5.65
C SER A 145 0.98 -7.91 5.91
N TYR A 146 1.55 -7.43 7.01
CA TYR A 146 2.90 -7.73 7.43
C TYR A 146 3.04 -9.17 7.91
N ASP A 147 2.10 -9.67 8.70
CA ASP A 147 2.06 -11.08 9.09
C ASP A 147 1.99 -11.99 7.86
N MET A 148 1.14 -11.65 6.89
CA MET A 148 1.03 -12.37 5.62
C MET A 148 2.32 -12.32 4.79
N TYR A 149 3.00 -11.15 4.76
CA TYR A 149 4.27 -10.98 4.07
C TYR A 149 5.37 -11.81 4.74
N LYS A 150 5.45 -11.83 6.07
CA LYS A 150 6.39 -12.63 6.84
C LYS A 150 6.17 -14.12 6.62
N ASP A 151 4.91 -14.58 6.66
CA ASP A 151 4.56 -15.97 6.32
C ASP A 151 4.96 -16.33 4.89
N TYR A 152 4.72 -15.43 3.93
CA TYR A 152 5.14 -15.63 2.53
C TYR A 152 6.65 -15.77 2.41
N LEU A 153 7.43 -14.87 3.01
CA LEU A 153 8.89 -14.95 3.02
C LEU A 153 9.39 -16.25 3.68
N PHE A 154 8.81 -16.60 4.82
CA PHE A 154 9.23 -17.77 5.60
C PHE A 154 8.89 -19.09 4.91
N ARG A 155 7.72 -19.22 4.27
CA ARG A 155 7.26 -20.52 3.73
C ARG A 155 7.59 -20.70 2.25
N LEU A 156 7.60 -19.62 1.49
CA LEU A 156 7.56 -19.67 0.03
C LEU A 156 8.81 -19.07 -0.64
N ARG A 157 9.56 -18.20 0.06
CA ARG A 157 10.84 -17.67 -0.42
C ARG A 157 12.04 -18.49 0.09
N SER A 158 11.91 -19.18 1.22
CA SER A 158 12.94 -20.12 1.68
C SER A 158 12.99 -21.32 0.74
N ARG A 159 13.93 -21.31 -0.20
CA ARG A 159 14.55 -22.53 -0.71
C ARG A 159 15.27 -23.18 0.47
N VAL A 160 14.55 -23.90 1.32
CA VAL A 160 15.22 -24.94 2.09
C VAL A 160 15.59 -25.99 1.06
N GLU A 161 16.85 -25.99 0.63
CA GLU A 161 17.46 -27.21 0.13
C GLU A 161 17.15 -28.28 1.18
N ARG A 162 16.20 -29.16 0.88
CA ARG A 162 15.98 -30.34 1.72
C ARG A 162 17.34 -30.99 1.90
N PRO A 163 17.74 -31.40 3.12
CA PRO A 163 18.94 -32.20 3.27
C PRO A 163 18.81 -33.39 2.32
N ARG A 164 19.70 -33.48 1.33
CA ARG A 164 19.80 -34.67 0.50
C ARG A 164 20.37 -35.75 1.41
N GLY A 165 19.49 -36.62 1.91
CA GLY A 165 19.87 -37.81 2.65
C GLY A 165 19.20 -37.91 4.01
N LEU A 166 18.09 -38.65 4.03
CA LEU A 166 17.81 -39.65 5.05
C LEU A 166 17.58 -40.97 4.33
#